data_AF-A0AAV9ZK25-F1
#
_entry.id   AF-A0AAV9ZK25-F1
#
_cell.length_a   1.000
_cell.length_b   1.000
_cell.length_c   1.000
_cell.angle_alpha   90.00
_cell.angle_beta   90.00
_cell.angle_gamma   90.00
#
_symmetry.space_group_name_H-M   'P 1'
#
loop_
_entity.id
_entity.type
_entity.pdbx_description
1 polymer ?
#
loop_
_entity_poly.entity_id
_entity_poly.type
_entity_poly.pdbx_seq_one_letter_code
_entity_poly.pdbx_strand_id
1 'polypeptide(L)'
;MSSLPQKIINTVFAADGVTKGIVNGTTKRPTDAEKAVDWDIYANEDGGADIFATLCKRFDKSTFTTRSAARAAFHRCLHDPSQPISIFLDRITSLRDRLNDLLPKDEKFSDTYLKDVILTNLHSSYATAKLNLLGSASGEPELDQCMTILSSAGPDWDVQEEACAVQES
;
A
#
# COMPACT_ATOMS: atom_id res chain seq x y z
N MET A 1 23.46 -1.83 -55.36
CA MET A 1 22.53 -1.52 -54.25
C MET A 1 22.82 -2.49 -53.12
N SER A 2 23.67 -2.12 -52.16
CA SER A 2 24.00 -2.99 -51.01
C SER A 2 23.21 -2.54 -49.78
N SER A 3 22.33 -3.42 -49.30
CA SER A 3 21.65 -3.30 -48.02
C SER A 3 22.66 -3.50 -46.88
N LEU A 4 22.76 -2.54 -45.95
CA LEU A 4 23.59 -2.67 -44.75
C LEU A 4 22.84 -3.46 -43.67
N PRO A 5 23.50 -4.35 -42.92
CA PRO A 5 22.85 -5.14 -41.88
C PRO A 5 22.51 -4.28 -40.65
N GLN A 6 21.24 -4.29 -40.24
CA GLN A 6 20.80 -3.72 -38.95
C GLN A 6 21.40 -4.56 -37.81
N LYS A 7 22.35 -3.95 -37.08
CA LYS A 7 22.91 -4.49 -35.84
C LYS A 7 21.87 -4.34 -34.73
N ILE A 8 21.21 -5.43 -34.36
CA ILE A 8 20.36 -5.49 -33.16
C ILE A 8 21.29 -5.36 -31.95
N ILE A 9 21.22 -4.23 -31.25
CA ILE A 9 21.92 -4.04 -29.98
C ILE A 9 20.97 -4.48 -28.87
N ASN A 10 21.14 -5.72 -28.40
CA ASN A 10 20.52 -6.16 -27.16
C ASN A 10 21.19 -5.43 -25.99
N THR A 11 20.54 -4.40 -25.45
CA THR A 11 21.01 -3.74 -24.22
C THR A 11 20.48 -4.52 -23.02
N VAL A 12 21.30 -5.44 -22.50
CA VAL A 12 21.10 -6.05 -21.18
C VAL A 12 21.61 -5.05 -20.13
N PHE A 13 20.70 -4.45 -19.36
CA PHE A 13 21.09 -3.72 -18.15
C PHE A 13 21.44 -4.74 -17.07
N ALA A 14 22.75 -5.01 -16.90
CA ALA A 14 23.24 -5.78 -15.76
C ALA A 14 22.97 -4.97 -14.48
N ALA A 15 22.24 -5.56 -13.53
CA ALA A 15 21.89 -4.95 -12.25
C ALA A 15 23.06 -5.02 -11.24
N ASP A 16 24.31 -4.87 -11.70
CA ASP A 16 25.49 -4.97 -10.83
C ASP A 16 25.92 -3.62 -10.22
N GLY A 17 25.37 -2.50 -10.69
CA GLY A 17 25.69 -1.16 -10.17
C GLY A 17 27.13 -0.71 -10.41
N VAL A 18 27.93 -1.48 -11.17
CA VAL A 18 29.35 -1.20 -11.41
C VAL A 18 29.58 -0.73 -12.85
N THR A 19 28.73 -1.13 -13.79
CA THR A 19 29.13 -1.05 -15.20
C THR A 19 28.80 0.26 -15.89
N LYS A 20 27.81 1.07 -15.45
CA LYS A 20 27.54 2.42 -15.97
C LYS A 20 26.94 3.33 -14.89
N GLY A 21 27.57 4.48 -14.66
CA GLY A 21 27.26 5.38 -13.54
C GLY A 21 25.90 6.07 -13.66
N ILE A 22 25.21 6.22 -12.53
CA ILE A 22 24.05 7.10 -12.38
C ILE A 22 24.57 8.54 -12.45
N VAL A 23 24.15 9.31 -13.46
CA VAL A 23 24.47 10.73 -13.53
C VAL A 23 23.69 11.46 -12.44
N ASN A 24 24.41 11.99 -11.45
CA ASN A 24 23.84 12.83 -10.40
C ASN A 24 23.26 14.12 -11.05
N GLY A 25 21.98 14.40 -10.79
CA GLY A 25 21.22 15.54 -11.36
C GLY A 25 21.73 16.94 -11.00
N THR A 26 22.87 17.04 -10.31
CA THR A 26 23.59 18.29 -10.03
C THR A 26 24.73 18.56 -11.03
N THR A 27 25.06 17.60 -11.90
CA THR A 27 26.13 17.75 -12.89
C THR A 27 25.63 18.56 -14.08
N LYS A 28 26.20 19.75 -14.29
CA LYS A 28 25.82 20.62 -15.40
C LYS A 28 26.19 19.98 -16.74
N ARG A 29 25.24 19.95 -17.68
CA ARG A 29 25.44 19.50 -19.06
C ARG A 29 26.66 20.23 -19.65
N PRO A 30 27.60 19.51 -20.29
CA PRO A 30 28.70 20.15 -21.00
C PRO A 30 28.17 21.15 -22.03
N THR A 31 28.78 22.33 -22.10
CA THR A 31 28.42 23.38 -23.07
C THR A 31 29.00 23.12 -24.46
N ASP A 32 29.94 22.18 -24.56
CA ASP A 32 30.55 21.74 -25.80
C ASP A 32 29.58 20.84 -26.58
N ALA A 33 29.31 21.18 -27.84
CA ALA A 33 28.29 20.53 -28.65
C ALA A 33 28.59 19.05 -28.92
N GLU A 34 29.85 18.66 -29.15
CA GLU A 34 30.23 17.26 -29.39
C GLU A 34 30.10 16.42 -28.12
N LYS A 35 30.50 16.98 -26.96
CA LYS A 35 30.38 16.30 -25.66
C LYS A 35 28.94 16.26 -25.15
N ALA A 36 28.09 17.17 -25.61
CA ALA A 36 26.68 17.21 -25.25
C ALA A 36 25.85 16.16 -25.99
N VAL A 37 26.28 15.71 -27.18
CA VAL A 37 25.59 14.65 -27.93
C VAL A 37 25.52 13.34 -27.14
N ASP A 38 26.60 12.98 -26.43
CA ASP A 38 26.64 11.78 -25.56
C ASP A 38 25.65 11.86 -24.38
N TRP A 39 25.27 13.07 -23.96
CA TRP A 39 24.26 13.31 -22.92
C TRP A 39 22.84 13.34 -23.49
N ASP A 40 22.69 13.76 -24.75
CA ASP A 40 21.41 13.86 -25.45
C ASP A 40 20.88 12.50 -25.93
N ILE A 41 21.69 11.43 -25.86
CA ILE A 41 21.23 10.03 -26.05
C ILE A 41 20.16 9.66 -25.00
N TYR A 42 20.15 10.32 -23.84
CA TYR A 42 19.17 10.10 -22.78
C TYR A 42 17.98 11.07 -22.79
N ALA A 43 17.96 12.02 -23.73
CA ALA A 43 16.86 12.98 -23.88
C ALA A 43 15.81 12.51 -24.90
N ASN A 44 16.16 11.58 -25.78
CA ASN A 44 15.28 11.08 -26.82
C ASN A 44 14.99 9.58 -26.60
N GLU A 45 13.73 9.32 -26.26
CA GLU A 45 12.97 8.05 -26.40
C GLU A 45 12.86 7.06 -25.23
N ASP A 46 13.57 7.22 -24.11
CA ASP A 46 13.22 6.53 -22.84
C ASP A 46 13.48 7.50 -21.66
N GLY A 47 12.54 8.42 -21.44
CA GLY A 47 12.68 9.48 -20.44
C GLY A 47 12.69 8.91 -19.02
N GLY A 48 13.09 9.72 -18.02
CA GLY A 48 13.06 9.30 -16.60
C GLY A 48 11.71 8.70 -16.14
N ALA A 49 10.61 9.06 -16.82
CA ALA A 49 9.29 8.45 -16.64
C ALA A 49 9.24 6.95 -17.04
N ASP A 50 9.92 6.54 -18.11
CA ASP A 50 9.98 5.16 -18.57
C ASP A 50 10.85 4.29 -17.66
N ILE A 51 11.95 4.86 -17.16
CA ILE A 51 12.79 4.23 -16.13
C ILE A 51 12.00 4.06 -14.83
N PHE A 52 11.28 5.10 -14.40
CA PHE A 52 10.41 5.03 -13.22
C PHE A 52 9.29 4.00 -13.39
N ALA A 53 8.62 4.00 -14.55
CA ALA A 53 7.60 3.00 -14.87
C ALA A 53 8.16 1.57 -14.87
N THR A 54 9.39 1.38 -15.33
CA THR A 54 10.08 0.08 -15.31
C THR A 54 10.40 -0.36 -13.87
N LEU A 55 10.83 0.57 -13.02
CA LEU A 55 11.04 0.31 -11.59
C LEU A 55 9.72 -0.07 -10.90
N CYS A 56 8.64 0.69 -11.11
CA CYS A 56 7.31 0.37 -10.60
C CYS A 56 6.89 -1.04 -11.06
N LYS A 57 6.96 -1.35 -12.35
CA LYS A 57 6.65 -2.70 -12.88
C LYS A 57 7.45 -3.81 -12.21
N ARG A 58 8.71 -3.56 -11.82
CA ARG A 58 9.58 -4.56 -11.20
C ARG A 58 9.28 -4.78 -9.72
N PHE A 59 9.05 -3.70 -8.98
CA PHE A 59 8.88 -3.72 -7.52
C PHE A 59 7.42 -3.87 -7.07
N ASP A 60 6.46 -3.43 -7.89
CA ASP A 60 5.02 -3.62 -7.65
C ASP A 60 4.53 -4.99 -8.14
N LYS A 61 5.45 -5.85 -8.61
CA LYS A 61 5.09 -7.18 -9.07
C LYS A 61 4.51 -8.00 -7.90
N SER A 62 3.35 -8.60 -8.15
CA SER A 62 2.83 -9.67 -7.28
C SER A 62 3.81 -10.85 -7.25
N THR A 63 4.54 -10.97 -6.15
CA THR A 63 5.42 -12.10 -5.86
C THR A 63 4.85 -12.87 -4.67
N PHE A 64 5.27 -14.12 -4.52
CA PHE A 64 4.86 -14.91 -3.35
C PHE A 64 5.22 -14.21 -2.03
N THR A 65 6.41 -13.59 -1.96
CA THR A 65 6.88 -12.84 -0.78
C THR A 65 6.04 -11.60 -0.51
N THR A 66 5.68 -10.81 -1.53
CA THR A 66 4.85 -9.61 -1.33
C THR A 66 3.43 -9.99 -0.93
N ARG A 67 2.85 -11.05 -1.52
CA ARG A 67 1.56 -11.60 -1.10
C ARG A 67 1.58 -12.13 0.33
N SER A 68 2.61 -12.89 0.73
CA SER A 68 2.69 -13.45 2.08
C SER A 68 2.87 -12.35 3.14
N ALA A 69 3.69 -11.34 2.88
CA ALA A 69 3.84 -10.19 3.75
C ALA A 69 2.54 -9.39 3.88
N ALA A 70 1.82 -9.15 2.78
CA ALA A 70 0.53 -8.46 2.80
C ALA A 70 -0.53 -9.25 3.60
N ARG A 71 -0.60 -10.58 3.44
CA ARG A 71 -1.51 -11.43 4.23
C ARG A 71 -1.17 -11.38 5.71
N ALA A 72 0.12 -11.43 6.06
CA ALA A 72 0.57 -11.31 7.45
C ALA A 72 0.20 -9.95 8.05
N ALA A 73 0.38 -8.85 7.30
CA ALA A 73 -0.01 -7.51 7.74
C ALA A 73 -1.53 -7.40 7.95
N PHE A 74 -2.32 -7.96 7.04
CA PHE A 74 -3.78 -8.00 7.14
C PHE A 74 -4.26 -8.73 8.40
N HIS A 75 -3.78 -9.96 8.65
CA HIS A 75 -4.20 -10.73 9.83
C HIS A 75 -3.68 -10.19 11.16
N ARG A 76 -2.56 -9.45 11.15
CA ARG A 76 -1.99 -8.81 12.35
C ARG A 76 -2.53 -7.40 12.60
N CYS A 77 -3.44 -6.90 11.75
CA CYS A 77 -4.10 -5.62 11.99
C CYS A 77 -5.05 -5.77 13.19
N LEU A 78 -4.61 -5.30 14.35
CA LEU A 78 -5.41 -5.28 15.59
C LEU A 78 -6.00 -3.89 15.83
N HIS A 79 -7.20 -3.87 16.41
CA HIS A 79 -7.83 -2.64 16.87
C HIS A 79 -7.17 -2.12 18.15
N ASP A 80 -6.71 -0.88 18.12
CA ASP A 80 -6.15 -0.17 19.27
C ASP A 80 -7.25 0.68 19.93
N PRO A 81 -7.64 0.39 21.19
CA PRO A 81 -8.70 1.14 21.86
C PRO A 81 -8.34 2.60 22.16
N SER A 82 -7.08 2.99 22.06
CA SER A 82 -6.66 4.40 22.21
C SER A 82 -6.93 5.25 20.97
N GLN A 83 -7.34 4.62 19.86
CA GLN A 83 -7.64 5.28 18.60
C GLN A 83 -9.12 5.12 18.23
N PRO A 84 -9.69 6.06 17.45
CA PRO A 84 -11.01 5.89 16.89
C PRO A 84 -11.12 4.61 16.05
N ILE A 85 -12.26 3.91 16.16
CA ILE A 85 -12.53 2.69 15.40
C ILE A 85 -12.46 2.90 13.88
N SER A 86 -12.76 4.10 13.40
CA SER A 86 -12.64 4.47 11.99
C SER A 86 -11.22 4.25 11.46
N ILE A 87 -10.19 4.57 12.24
CA ILE A 87 -8.79 4.35 11.85
C ILE A 87 -8.51 2.87 11.65
N PHE A 88 -9.03 2.01 12.53
CA PHE A 88 -8.89 0.57 12.38
C PHE A 88 -9.62 0.03 11.14
N LEU A 89 -10.86 0.47 10.93
CA LEU A 89 -11.67 0.07 9.77
C LEU A 89 -11.02 0.52 8.45
N ASP A 90 -10.54 1.75 8.37
CA ASP A 90 -9.83 2.27 7.19
C ASP A 90 -8.52 1.51 6.93
N ARG A 91 -7.80 1.16 8.00
CA ARG A 91 -6.53 0.45 7.88
C ARG A 91 -6.73 -0.98 7.39
N ILE A 92 -7.74 -1.69 7.89
CA ILE A 92 -8.02 -3.07 7.47
C ILE A 92 -8.60 -3.14 6.05
N THR A 93 -9.44 -2.19 5.64
CA THR A 93 -9.94 -2.09 4.26
C THR A 93 -8.82 -1.77 3.28
N SER A 94 -7.95 -0.82 3.62
CA SER A 94 -6.76 -0.49 2.81
C SER A 94 -5.83 -1.70 2.63
N LEU A 95 -5.65 -2.53 3.67
CA LEU A 95 -4.87 -3.76 3.59
C LEU A 95 -5.55 -4.83 2.72
N ARG A 96 -6.89 -4.92 2.76
CA ARG A 96 -7.69 -5.80 1.89
C ARG A 96 -7.58 -5.37 0.43
N ASP A 97 -7.64 -4.08 0.13
CA ASP A 97 -7.51 -3.57 -1.24
C ASP A 97 -6.10 -3.81 -1.77
N ARG A 98 -5.08 -3.54 -0.96
CA ARG A 98 -3.70 -3.89 -1.29
C ARG A 98 -3.51 -5.39 -1.54
N LEU A 99 -4.22 -6.25 -0.80
CA LEU A 99 -4.21 -7.68 -1.06
C LEU A 99 -4.84 -7.99 -2.41
N ASN A 100 -6.02 -7.45 -2.70
CA ASN A 100 -6.70 -7.64 -3.98
C ASN A 100 -5.85 -7.18 -5.18
N ASP A 101 -5.08 -6.10 -5.04
CA ASP A 101 -4.16 -5.63 -6.08
C ASP A 101 -3.01 -6.62 -6.34
N LEU A 102 -2.59 -7.35 -5.30
CA LEU A 102 -1.51 -8.34 -5.38
C LEU A 102 -2.02 -9.74 -5.72
N LEU A 103 -3.30 -10.05 -5.56
CA LEU A 103 -3.81 -11.39 -5.87
C LEU A 103 -3.96 -11.61 -7.38
N PRO A 104 -3.87 -12.88 -7.85
CA PRO A 104 -4.28 -13.23 -9.20
C PRO A 104 -5.73 -12.79 -9.48
N LYS A 105 -6.07 -12.49 -10.74
CA LYS A 105 -7.40 -11.94 -11.11
C LYS A 105 -8.58 -12.84 -10.76
N ASP A 106 -8.34 -14.13 -10.60
CA ASP A 106 -9.28 -15.18 -10.22
C ASP A 106 -9.43 -15.35 -8.70
N GLU A 107 -8.54 -14.79 -7.90
CA GLU A 107 -8.59 -14.81 -6.44
C GLU A 107 -8.95 -13.40 -5.92
N LYS A 108 -10.10 -13.28 -5.26
CA LYS A 108 -10.50 -12.05 -4.56
C LYS A 108 -10.72 -12.33 -3.09
N PHE A 109 -10.36 -11.35 -2.27
CA PHE A 109 -10.62 -11.38 -0.85
C PHE A 109 -12.11 -11.13 -0.59
N SER A 110 -12.79 -12.11 0.01
CA SER A 110 -14.23 -12.06 0.27
C SER A 110 -14.59 -11.11 1.41
N ASP A 111 -15.71 -10.40 1.26
CA ASP A 111 -16.24 -9.51 2.29
C ASP A 111 -16.75 -10.30 3.50
N THR A 112 -17.24 -11.54 3.31
CA THR A 112 -17.57 -12.47 4.42
C THR A 112 -16.34 -12.68 5.29
N TYR A 113 -15.20 -12.97 4.67
CA TYR A 113 -13.97 -13.22 5.41
C TYR A 113 -13.40 -11.94 6.04
N LEU A 114 -13.59 -10.78 5.40
CA LEU A 114 -13.24 -9.50 5.99
C LEU A 114 -14.04 -9.24 7.28
N LYS A 115 -15.35 -9.54 7.30
CA LYS A 115 -16.17 -9.44 8.52
C LYS A 115 -15.61 -10.31 9.64
N ASP A 116 -15.27 -11.56 9.34
CA ASP A 116 -14.70 -12.49 10.33
C ASP A 116 -13.41 -11.93 10.95
N VAL A 117 -12.52 -11.37 10.13
CA VAL A 117 -11.25 -10.82 10.62
C VAL A 117 -11.47 -9.52 11.41
N ILE A 118 -12.39 -8.64 10.97
CA ILE A 118 -12.78 -7.46 11.75
C ILE A 118 -13.24 -7.88 13.14
N LEU A 119 -14.20 -8.83 13.23
CA LEU A 119 -14.75 -9.26 14.51
C LEU A 119 -13.72 -10.00 15.37
N THR A 120 -12.78 -10.74 14.76
CA THR A 120 -11.73 -11.47 15.48
C THR A 120 -10.69 -10.54 16.07
N ASN A 121 -10.30 -9.48 15.34
CA ASN A 121 -9.23 -8.55 15.72
C ASN A 121 -9.73 -7.31 16.46
N LEU A 122 -11.04 -7.23 16.72
CA LEU A 122 -11.66 -6.16 17.47
C LEU A 122 -11.29 -6.22 18.95
N HIS A 123 -10.95 -5.07 19.52
CA HIS A 123 -10.65 -4.94 20.95
C HIS A 123 -11.87 -5.30 21.83
N SER A 124 -11.61 -5.82 23.03
CA SER A 124 -12.65 -6.28 23.97
C SER A 124 -13.60 -5.17 24.46
N SER A 125 -13.21 -3.89 24.35
CA SER A 125 -14.09 -2.75 24.64
C SER A 125 -15.34 -2.72 23.77
N TYR A 126 -15.32 -3.36 22.59
CA TYR A 126 -16.47 -3.48 21.69
C TYR A 126 -17.17 -4.84 21.82
N ALA A 127 -16.96 -5.58 22.91
CA ALA A 127 -17.57 -6.90 23.12
C ALA A 127 -19.10 -6.88 22.98
N THR A 128 -19.78 -5.85 23.50
CA THR A 128 -21.24 -5.69 23.39
C THR A 128 -21.67 -5.54 21.93
N ALA A 129 -21.00 -4.68 21.16
CA ALA A 129 -21.29 -4.49 19.74
C ALA A 129 -21.05 -5.78 18.94
N LYS A 130 -19.96 -6.48 19.24
CA LYS A 130 -19.65 -7.79 18.64
C LYS A 130 -20.74 -8.83 18.94
N LEU A 131 -21.22 -8.91 20.18
CA LEU A 131 -22.31 -9.82 20.54
C LEU A 131 -23.62 -9.47 19.81
N ASN A 132 -23.94 -8.18 19.67
CA ASN A 132 -25.13 -7.75 18.93
C ASN A 132 -25.04 -8.12 17.45
N LEU A 133 -23.87 -7.95 16.83
CA LEU A 133 -23.64 -8.35 15.43
C LEU A 133 -23.74 -9.87 15.23
N LEU A 134 -23.14 -10.65 16.14
CA LEU A 134 -23.16 -12.11 16.08
C LEU A 134 -24.55 -12.70 16.41
N GLY A 135 -25.33 -12.02 17.25
CA GLY A 135 -26.66 -12.45 17.69
C GLY A 135 -27.82 -11.92 16.84
N SER A 136 -27.54 -11.30 15.67
CA SER A 136 -28.56 -10.67 14.86
C SER A 136 -29.64 -11.66 14.38
N ALA A 137 -30.88 -11.43 14.81
CA ALA A 137 -32.03 -12.30 14.50
C ALA A 137 -32.43 -12.30 13.02
N SER A 138 -31.99 -11.31 12.24
CA SER A 138 -32.28 -11.16 10.81
C SER A 138 -31.34 -11.95 9.89
N GLY A 139 -30.37 -12.68 10.46
CA GLY A 139 -29.31 -13.34 9.71
C GLY A 139 -28.00 -12.55 9.70
N GLU A 140 -27.00 -13.06 8.97
CA GLU A 140 -25.66 -12.49 8.95
C GLU A 140 -25.67 -11.08 8.31
N PRO A 141 -25.26 -10.02 9.03
CA PRO A 141 -25.28 -8.66 8.51
C PRO A 141 -24.28 -8.45 7.37
N GLU A 142 -24.60 -7.53 6.46
CA GLU A 142 -23.68 -7.11 5.40
C GLU A 142 -22.49 -6.31 5.96
N LEU A 143 -21.40 -6.25 5.20
CA LEU A 143 -20.16 -5.58 5.64
C LEU A 143 -20.41 -4.11 6.01
N ASP A 144 -21.18 -3.38 5.20
CA ASP A 144 -21.51 -1.97 5.43
C ASP A 144 -22.32 -1.77 6.71
N GLN A 145 -23.22 -2.70 7.03
CA GLN A 145 -23.99 -2.69 8.27
C GLN A 145 -23.07 -2.92 9.47
N CYS A 146 -22.14 -3.88 9.39
CA CYS A 146 -21.14 -4.10 10.42
C CYS A 146 -20.30 -2.85 10.67
N MET A 147 -19.79 -2.21 9.62
CA MET A 147 -18.99 -0.98 9.74
C MET A 147 -19.78 0.17 10.36
N THR A 148 -21.05 0.32 9.96
CA THR A 148 -21.94 1.35 10.51
C THR A 148 -22.21 1.14 12.00
N ILE A 149 -22.53 -0.08 12.40
CA ILE A 149 -22.80 -0.44 13.80
C ILE A 149 -21.55 -0.26 14.66
N LEU A 150 -20.37 -0.67 14.16
CA LEU A 150 -19.12 -0.49 14.89
C LEU A 150 -18.75 0.98 15.06
N SER A 151 -19.02 1.80 14.04
CA SER A 151 -18.76 3.24 14.08
C SER A 151 -19.67 3.97 15.07
N SER A 152 -20.91 3.51 15.26
CA SER A 152 -21.86 4.08 16.22
C SER A 152 -21.71 3.52 17.64
N ALA A 153 -21.04 2.38 17.81
CA ALA A 153 -20.88 1.72 19.10
C ALA A 153 -19.62 2.14 19.89
N GLY A 154 -18.83 3.08 19.35
CA GLY A 154 -17.60 3.50 20.01
C GLY A 154 -17.81 4.21 21.35
N PRO A 155 -16.86 4.09 22.30
CA PRO A 155 -16.86 4.97 23.46
C PRO A 155 -16.79 6.41 22.96
N ASP A 156 -17.60 7.28 23.55
CA ASP A 156 -17.58 8.72 23.28
C ASP A 156 -16.14 9.18 23.48
N TRP A 157 -15.45 9.57 22.40
CA TRP A 157 -14.10 10.11 22.47
C TRP A 157 -14.24 11.56 22.97
N ASP A 158 -14.82 11.74 24.14
CA ASP A 158 -14.94 13.06 24.74
C ASP A 158 -13.51 13.54 24.98
N VAL A 159 -13.17 14.63 24.30
CA VAL A 159 -11.86 15.28 24.36
C VAL A 159 -11.59 15.58 25.84
N GLN A 160 -10.74 14.80 26.49
CA GLN A 160 -10.28 15.12 27.84
C GLN A 160 -9.40 16.36 27.73
N GLU A 161 -10.04 17.52 27.82
CA GLU A 161 -9.44 18.81 28.12
C GLU A 161 -8.65 18.64 29.42
N GLU A 162 -7.32 18.67 29.32
CA GLU A 162 -6.42 18.63 30.48
C GLU A 162 -6.70 19.83 31.38
N ALA A 163 -7.58 19.66 32.36
CA ALA A 163 -7.61 20.51 33.53
C ALA A 163 -6.38 20.18 34.39
N CYS A 164 -5.28 20.90 34.14
CA CYS A 164 -4.14 20.96 35.05
C CYS A 164 -4.59 21.60 36.37
N ALA A 165 -5.13 20.78 37.28
CA ALA A 165 -5.38 21.16 38.65
C ALA A 165 -4.04 21.20 39.40
N VAL A 166 -3.41 22.37 39.41
CA VAL A 166 -2.34 22.69 40.35
C VAL A 166 -2.97 22.69 41.76
N GLN A 167 -2.82 21.59 42.48
CA GLN A 167 -2.93 21.56 43.93
C GLN A 167 -1.52 21.54 44.50
N GLU A 168 -1.05 22.69 44.98
CA GLU A 168 -0.02 22.74 46.00
C GLU A 168 -0.60 23.47 47.22
N SER A 169 -0.70 22.70 48.29
CA SER A 169 -0.98 23.08 49.68
C SER A 169 0.25 23.68 50.35
#